data_AF-A0A6D2KEU9-F1
#
_entry.id   AF-A0A6D2KEU9-F1
#
_cell.length_a   1.000
_cell.length_b   1.000
_cell.length_c   1.000
_cell.angle_alpha   90.00
_cell.angle_beta   90.00
_cell.angle_gamma   90.00
#
_symmetry.space_group_name_H-M   'P 1'
#
loop_
_entity.id
_entity.type
_entity.pdbx_description
1 polymer ?
#
loop_
_entity_poly.entity_id
_entity_poly.type
_entity_poly.pdbx_seq_one_letter_code
_entity_poly.pdbx_strand_id
1 'polypeptide(L)'
;MVNTRQTKGRVTAASHRRQSQDPDSPVKKFFKLVLPSTVKSNMMRIPTRFSNLLGAQLSDIVTFETPVGFKRSIKLKRINDEIWFAEGWSEFAEAHSISEGHFLLFEYKGNSSFRVMIFDVSACEIEYPTDAVLISDSDDENEIIDVTGTQGTRENDQSVKKRPRDIEFEKILTDVDAIKVLEAEEEEDKRVFRGKDFF
;
A
#
# COMPACT_ATOMS: atom_id res chain seq x y z
N MET A 1 36.52 -42.16 -53.43
CA MET A 1 35.27 -41.41 -53.27
C MET A 1 35.42 -40.47 -52.09
N VAL A 2 34.99 -39.22 -52.24
CA VAL A 2 34.91 -38.21 -51.17
C VAL A 2 33.52 -38.26 -50.55
N ASN A 3 33.40 -38.03 -49.23
CA ASN A 3 32.32 -37.33 -48.51
C ASN A 3 32.38 -37.67 -47.01
N THR A 4 31.94 -36.87 -46.04
CA THR A 4 31.82 -35.40 -45.88
C THR A 4 31.74 -35.11 -44.38
N ARG A 5 32.28 -33.97 -43.91
CA ARG A 5 32.15 -33.53 -42.50
C ARG A 5 30.69 -33.20 -42.14
N GLN A 6 30.26 -33.54 -40.92
CA GLN A 6 29.27 -32.73 -40.20
C GLN A 6 29.72 -32.49 -38.75
N THR A 7 29.32 -31.34 -38.21
CA THR A 7 29.89 -30.73 -37.00
C THR A 7 28.87 -30.50 -35.90
N LYS A 8 29.33 -30.57 -34.66
CA LYS A 8 28.81 -29.92 -33.43
C LYS A 8 27.34 -29.45 -33.41
N GLY A 9 26.58 -30.06 -32.50
CA GLY A 9 25.44 -29.43 -31.85
C GLY A 9 25.46 -29.71 -30.34
N ARG A 10 26.30 -29.02 -29.55
CA ARG A 10 26.25 -29.12 -28.09
C ARG A 10 25.21 -28.14 -27.57
N VAL A 11 23.96 -28.60 -27.45
CA VAL A 11 22.86 -27.84 -26.86
C VAL A 11 23.15 -27.59 -25.38
N THR A 12 23.66 -26.41 -25.06
CA THR A 12 23.68 -25.93 -23.67
C THR A 12 22.27 -25.48 -23.31
N ALA A 13 21.45 -26.42 -22.82
CA ALA A 13 20.23 -26.07 -22.13
C ALA A 13 20.62 -25.23 -20.90
N ALA A 14 20.46 -23.91 -21.01
CA ALA A 14 20.60 -23.01 -19.89
C ALA A 14 19.49 -23.34 -18.89
N SER A 15 19.83 -24.18 -17.91
CA SER A 15 18.95 -24.50 -16.79
C SER A 15 18.68 -23.20 -16.05
N HIS A 16 17.52 -22.60 -16.33
CA HIS A 16 16.96 -21.52 -15.53
C HIS A 16 16.54 -22.14 -14.20
N ARG A 17 17.55 -22.37 -13.36
CA ARG A 17 17.40 -22.73 -11.96
C ARG A 17 16.51 -21.66 -11.36
N ARG A 18 15.21 -21.95 -11.23
CA ARG A 18 14.33 -21.24 -10.30
C ARG A 18 15.11 -21.22 -8.99
N GLN A 19 15.51 -20.03 -8.53
CA GLN A 19 16.08 -19.91 -7.20
C GLN A 19 15.07 -20.53 -6.26
N SER A 20 15.46 -21.64 -5.62
CA SER A 20 14.65 -22.28 -4.60
C SER A 20 14.44 -21.24 -3.52
N GLN A 21 13.23 -20.68 -3.46
CA GLN A 21 12.77 -19.95 -2.30
C GLN A 21 12.94 -20.91 -1.13
N ASP A 22 13.77 -20.52 -0.17
CA ASP A 22 13.94 -21.28 1.06
C ASP A 22 12.56 -21.36 1.74
N PRO A 23 12.02 -22.56 2.01
CA PRO A 23 10.68 -22.70 2.58
C PRO A 23 10.54 -22.00 3.94
N ASP A 24 11.64 -21.76 4.67
CA ASP A 24 11.67 -21.02 5.94
C ASP A 24 11.94 -19.51 5.77
N SER A 25 12.11 -18.99 4.55
CA SER A 25 12.23 -17.53 4.35
C SER A 25 10.92 -16.83 4.75
N PRO A 26 10.94 -15.90 5.73
CA PRO A 26 9.72 -15.25 6.20
C PRO A 26 9.05 -14.43 5.08
N VAL A 27 7.73 -14.30 5.15
CA VAL A 27 6.92 -13.59 4.16
C VAL A 27 7.32 -12.11 4.10
N LYS A 28 8.07 -11.73 3.08
CA LYS A 28 8.58 -10.34 2.91
C LYS A 28 7.59 -9.41 2.21
N LYS A 29 6.48 -9.90 1.68
CA LYS A 29 5.52 -9.10 0.90
C LYS A 29 4.10 -9.25 1.42
N PHE A 30 3.35 -8.15 1.43
CA PHE A 30 1.91 -8.14 1.66
C PHE A 30 1.28 -6.99 0.88
N PHE A 31 -0.01 -7.11 0.56
CA PHE A 31 -0.79 -5.99 0.04
C PHE A 31 -1.82 -5.51 1.07
N LYS A 32 -2.27 -4.27 0.93
CA LYS A 32 -3.35 -3.69 1.72
C LYS A 32 -4.25 -2.83 0.83
N LEU A 33 -5.55 -3.02 0.95
CA LEU A 33 -6.56 -2.09 0.42
C LEU A 33 -6.72 -0.91 1.39
N VAL A 34 -6.86 0.30 0.84
CA VAL A 34 -7.19 1.51 1.58
C VAL A 34 -8.70 1.55 1.78
N LEU A 35 -9.14 1.36 3.02
CA LEU A 35 -10.54 1.34 3.42
C LEU A 35 -10.99 2.71 3.96
N PRO A 36 -12.30 3.00 4.03
CA PRO A 36 -12.81 4.21 4.69
C PRO A 36 -12.25 4.39 6.10
N SER A 37 -12.05 3.29 6.84
CA SER A 37 -11.47 3.28 8.19
C SER A 37 -9.98 3.66 8.22
N THR A 38 -9.21 3.36 7.17
CA THR A 38 -7.80 3.79 7.02
C THR A 38 -7.73 5.30 6.80
N VAL A 39 -8.59 5.84 5.93
CA VAL A 39 -8.69 7.29 5.68
C VAL A 39 -9.14 8.02 6.95
N LYS A 40 -10.22 7.55 7.60
CA LYS A 40 -10.76 8.17 8.82
C LYS A 40 -9.80 8.16 10.01
N SER A 41 -8.96 7.13 10.14
CA SER A 41 -8.00 7.01 11.26
C SER A 41 -6.63 7.63 10.97
N ASN A 42 -6.33 7.98 9.72
CA ASN A 42 -4.98 8.34 9.25
C ASN A 42 -3.91 7.31 9.67
N MET A 43 -4.27 6.03 9.74
CA MET A 43 -3.37 4.95 10.13
C MET A 43 -3.66 3.67 9.33
N MET A 44 -2.61 2.92 8.98
CA MET A 44 -2.74 1.63 8.29
C MET A 44 -2.16 0.49 9.12
N ARG A 45 -3.02 -0.46 9.52
CA ARG A 45 -2.61 -1.68 10.23
C ARG A 45 -1.78 -2.61 9.35
N ILE A 46 -0.63 -3.06 9.88
CA ILE A 46 0.18 -4.13 9.29
C ILE A 46 -0.55 -5.47 9.46
N PRO A 47 -0.64 -6.34 8.42
CA PRO A 47 -1.30 -7.63 8.55
C PRO A 47 -0.73 -8.50 9.67
N THR A 48 -1.59 -9.12 10.48
CA THR A 48 -1.20 -9.90 11.68
C THR A 48 -0.19 -11.01 11.36
N ARG A 49 -0.32 -11.68 10.21
CA ARG A 49 0.65 -12.70 9.77
C ARG A 49 2.05 -12.12 9.52
N PHE A 50 2.14 -10.89 9.02
CA PHE A 50 3.43 -10.23 8.80
C PHE A 50 4.04 -9.74 10.12
N SER A 51 3.24 -9.10 10.99
CA SER A 51 3.73 -8.65 12.31
C SER A 51 4.20 -9.81 13.18
N ASN A 52 3.53 -10.97 13.13
CA ASN A 52 3.96 -12.16 13.88
C ASN A 52 5.30 -12.75 13.38
N LEU A 53 5.63 -12.58 12.10
CA LEU A 53 6.87 -13.12 11.50
C LEU A 53 8.05 -12.14 11.56
N LEU A 54 7.78 -10.84 11.40
CA LEU A 54 8.81 -9.81 11.19
C LEU A 54 8.65 -8.57 12.07
N GLY A 55 7.54 -8.42 12.80
CA GLY A 55 7.24 -7.21 13.59
C GLY A 55 8.23 -6.92 14.72
N ALA A 56 8.86 -7.95 15.29
CA ALA A 56 9.94 -7.82 16.27
C ALA A 56 11.27 -7.30 15.67
N GLN A 57 11.43 -7.39 14.34
CA GLN A 57 12.59 -6.86 13.61
C GLN A 57 12.39 -5.41 13.16
N LEU A 58 11.18 -4.87 13.28
CA LEU A 58 10.86 -3.50 12.89
C LEU A 58 11.20 -2.53 14.02
N SER A 59 12.03 -1.53 13.71
CA SER A 59 12.26 -0.35 14.54
C SER A 59 10.99 0.49 14.69
N ASP A 60 10.97 1.42 15.65
CA ASP A 60 9.83 2.32 15.87
C ASP A 60 9.59 3.32 14.72
N ILE A 61 10.57 3.46 13.82
CA ILE A 61 10.45 4.20 12.57
C ILE A 61 10.88 3.26 11.45
N VAL A 62 10.09 3.23 10.38
CA VAL A 62 10.37 2.50 9.14
C VAL A 62 10.46 3.47 7.97
N THR A 63 11.22 3.13 6.94
CA THR A 63 11.32 3.93 5.72
C THR A 63 10.42 3.31 4.64
N PHE A 64 9.56 4.12 4.03
CA PHE A 64 8.89 3.79 2.78
C PHE A 64 9.71 4.35 1.61
N GLU A 65 9.89 3.55 0.56
CA GLU A 65 10.59 3.92 -0.68
C GLU A 65 9.73 3.53 -1.89
N THR A 66 9.40 4.48 -2.76
CA THR A 66 8.64 4.19 -3.99
C THR A 66 9.56 3.75 -5.13
N PRO A 67 9.05 3.24 -6.27
CA PRO A 67 9.86 2.87 -7.42
C PRO A 67 10.69 4.01 -8.01
N VAL A 68 10.26 5.27 -7.82
CA VAL A 68 10.98 6.49 -8.25
C VAL A 68 11.98 7.00 -7.21
N GLY A 69 12.15 6.29 -6.08
CA GLY A 69 13.14 6.63 -5.05
C GLY A 69 12.68 7.67 -4.01
N PHE A 70 11.44 8.17 -4.09
CA PHE A 70 10.87 9.01 -3.05
C PHE A 70 10.85 8.27 -1.71
N LYS A 71 11.31 8.92 -0.64
CA LYS A 71 11.47 8.33 0.69
C LYS A 71 10.68 9.09 1.75
N ARG A 72 10.01 8.35 2.63
CA ARG A 72 9.33 8.91 3.81
C ARG A 72 9.57 8.03 5.04
N SER A 73 9.90 8.68 6.15
CA SER A 73 9.94 8.05 7.47
C SER A 73 8.52 7.92 8.01
N ILE A 74 8.14 6.71 8.42
CA ILE A 74 6.83 6.38 8.98
C ILE A 74 7.05 5.81 10.37
N LYS A 75 6.44 6.40 11.39
CA LYS A 75 6.51 5.90 12.76
C LYS A 75 5.50 4.77 12.94
N LEU A 76 5.92 3.73 13.67
CA LEU A 76 5.05 2.63 14.05
C LEU A 76 4.37 2.92 15.39
N LYS A 77 3.07 2.66 15.46
CA LYS A 77 2.32 2.62 16.72
C LYS A 77 1.96 1.17 17.04
N ARG A 78 2.29 0.73 18.25
CA ARG A 78 1.89 -0.58 18.78
C ARG A 78 0.69 -0.37 19.71
N ILE A 79 -0.41 -1.06 19.44
CA ILE A 79 -1.66 -0.98 20.21
C ILE A 79 -2.12 -2.42 20.43
N ASN A 80 -2.11 -2.88 21.68
CA ASN A 80 -2.22 -4.30 22.00
C ASN A 80 -1.15 -5.09 21.18
N ASP A 81 -1.52 -6.23 20.61
CA ASP A 81 -0.66 -7.05 19.74
C ASP A 81 -0.61 -6.56 18.27
N GLU A 82 -1.10 -5.35 17.98
CA GLU A 82 -1.22 -4.82 16.62
C GLU A 82 -0.19 -3.73 16.32
N ILE A 83 0.42 -3.80 15.13
CA ILE A 83 1.38 -2.80 14.64
C ILE A 83 0.73 -2.00 13.51
N TRP A 84 0.86 -0.67 13.59
CA TRP A 84 0.25 0.27 12.67
C TRP A 84 1.28 1.25 12.12
N PHE A 85 1.22 1.52 10.82
CA PHE A 85 1.81 2.72 10.20
C PHE A 85 1.00 3.93 10.69
N ALA A 86 1.67 4.89 11.33
CA ALA A 86 1.04 6.00 12.06
C ALA A 86 1.58 7.37 11.60
N GLU A 87 2.35 8.08 12.42
CA GLU A 87 2.91 9.40 12.05
C GLU A 87 3.74 9.27 10.76
N GLY A 88 3.53 10.16 9.78
CA GLY A 88 4.13 10.06 8.43
C GLY A 88 3.27 9.34 7.39
N TRP A 89 2.29 8.51 7.80
CA TRP A 89 1.40 7.80 6.86
C TRP A 89 0.49 8.77 6.09
N SER A 90 -0.11 9.73 6.77
CA SER A 90 -0.97 10.76 6.18
C SER A 90 -0.25 11.54 5.08
N GLU A 91 0.98 11.97 5.35
CA GLU A 91 1.77 12.76 4.41
C GLU A 91 2.29 11.91 3.24
N PHE A 92 2.57 10.62 3.47
CA PHE A 92 2.85 9.68 2.38
C PHE A 92 1.63 9.44 1.50
N ALA A 93 0.44 9.38 2.09
CA ALA A 93 -0.83 9.23 1.36
C ALA A 93 -1.15 10.49 0.53
N GLU A 94 -1.04 11.67 1.12
CA GLU A 94 -1.23 12.96 0.46
C GLU A 94 -0.26 13.16 -0.72
N ALA A 95 1.04 12.92 -0.51
CA ALA A 95 2.08 13.05 -1.53
C ALA A 95 1.88 12.15 -2.77
N HIS A 96 1.04 11.12 -2.68
CA HIS A 96 0.73 10.22 -3.79
C HIS A 96 -0.78 10.15 -4.11
N SER A 97 -1.58 11.09 -3.60
CA SER A 97 -3.04 11.16 -3.80
C SER A 97 -3.78 9.85 -3.44
N ILE A 98 -3.25 9.10 -2.46
CA ILE A 98 -3.79 7.80 -2.06
C ILE A 98 -5.17 8.01 -1.41
N SER A 99 -6.17 7.39 -2.01
CA SER A 99 -7.57 7.49 -1.57
C SER A 99 -8.19 6.11 -1.40
N GLU A 100 -9.47 6.07 -1.01
CA GLU A 100 -10.21 4.84 -0.82
C GLU A 100 -10.18 3.94 -2.07
N GLY A 101 -10.21 2.62 -1.87
CA GLY A 101 -10.16 1.63 -2.94
C GLY A 101 -8.80 1.44 -3.61
N HIS A 102 -7.81 2.31 -3.35
CA HIS A 102 -6.42 2.06 -3.75
C HIS A 102 -5.86 0.85 -3.02
N PHE A 103 -4.95 0.12 -3.65
CA PHE A 103 -4.21 -0.96 -2.98
C PHE A 103 -2.71 -0.79 -3.10
N LEU A 104 -2.02 -1.03 -1.98
CA LEU A 104 -0.58 -0.86 -1.86
C LEU A 104 0.06 -2.23 -1.69
N LEU A 105 1.12 -2.50 -2.46
CA LEU A 105 1.98 -3.67 -2.31
C LEU A 105 3.26 -3.26 -1.58
N PHE A 106 3.43 -3.79 -0.38
CA PHE A 106 4.60 -3.58 0.48
C PHE A 106 5.58 -4.75 0.30
N GLU A 107 6.86 -4.43 0.10
CA GLU A 107 7.97 -5.39 0.08
C GLU A 107 9.03 -4.97 1.10
N TYR A 108 9.14 -5.72 2.19
CA TYR A 108 10.17 -5.53 3.20
C TYR A 108 11.55 -5.88 2.67
N LYS A 109 12.46 -4.90 2.72
CA LYS A 109 13.84 -5.00 2.24
C LYS A 109 14.84 -5.41 3.33
N GLY A 110 14.40 -5.52 4.58
CA GLY A 110 15.28 -5.55 5.74
C GLY A 110 15.52 -4.15 6.30
N ASN A 111 16.24 -4.05 7.42
CA ASN A 111 16.65 -2.78 8.04
C ASN A 111 15.51 -1.75 8.20
N SER A 112 14.32 -2.21 8.61
CA SER A 112 13.13 -1.35 8.77
C SER A 112 12.72 -0.59 7.48
N SER A 113 13.10 -1.08 6.29
CA SER A 113 12.74 -0.45 5.00
C SER A 113 11.73 -1.27 4.20
N PHE A 114 10.77 -0.58 3.59
CA PHE A 114 9.76 -1.13 2.71
C PHE A 114 9.81 -0.44 1.34
N ARG A 115 9.91 -1.22 0.26
CA ARG A 115 9.52 -0.74 -1.05
C ARG A 115 7.99 -0.77 -1.12
N VAL A 116 7.37 0.31 -1.56
CA VAL A 116 5.91 0.47 -1.67
C VAL A 116 5.54 0.73 -3.12
N MET A 117 4.68 -0.11 -3.69
CA MET A 117 4.04 0.14 -4.99
C MET A 117 2.56 0.47 -4.75
N ILE A 118 2.05 1.52 -5.39
CA ILE A 118 0.69 2.04 -5.17
C ILE A 118 -0.12 1.83 -6.45
N PHE A 119 -1.28 1.21 -6.33
CA PHE A 119 -2.21 0.97 -7.42
C PHE A 119 -3.54 1.67 -7.15
N ASP A 120 -4.10 2.28 -8.19
CA ASP A 120 -5.39 2.98 -8.11
C ASP A 120 -6.58 2.02 -8.21
N VAL A 121 -7.79 2.59 -8.19
CA VAL A 121 -9.06 1.84 -8.35
C VAL A 121 -9.21 1.15 -9.71
N SER A 122 -8.37 1.46 -10.71
CA SER A 122 -8.33 0.75 -12.00
C SER A 122 -7.42 -0.48 -11.99
N ALA A 123 -6.74 -0.72 -10.86
CA ALA A 123 -5.71 -1.74 -10.67
C ALA A 123 -4.43 -1.52 -11.50
N CYS A 124 -4.21 -0.31 -12.00
CA CYS A 124 -2.95 0.13 -12.59
C CYS A 124 -2.06 0.77 -11.51
N GLU A 125 -0.74 0.63 -11.66
CA GLU A 125 0.21 1.38 -10.83
C GLU A 125 0.11 2.87 -11.14
N ILE A 126 0.15 3.72 -10.13
CA ILE A 126 0.02 5.17 -10.31
C ILE A 126 1.26 5.76 -11.00
N GLU A 127 1.07 6.91 -11.64
CA GLU A 127 2.19 7.80 -11.99
C GLU A 127 2.63 8.54 -10.72
N TYR A 128 3.85 8.28 -10.24
CA TYR A 128 4.37 8.87 -9.02
C TYR A 128 4.76 10.33 -9.24
N PRO A 129 4.30 11.30 -8.40
CA PRO A 129 4.68 12.69 -8.53
C PRO A 129 6.20 12.90 -8.38
N THR A 130 6.83 13.46 -9.42
CA THR A 130 8.28 13.75 -9.43
C THR A 130 8.68 14.90 -8.52
N ASP A 131 7.78 15.88 -8.33
CA ASP A 131 8.10 17.12 -7.61
C ASP A 131 8.41 16.87 -6.13
N ALA A 132 7.88 15.79 -5.57
CA ALA A 132 8.14 15.34 -4.20
C ALA A 132 9.58 14.87 -3.97
N VAL A 133 10.35 14.58 -5.03
CA VAL A 133 11.77 14.18 -4.94
C VAL A 133 12.70 15.38 -4.78
N LEU A 134 12.26 16.60 -5.15
CA LEU A 134 13.11 17.80 -5.20
C LEU A 134 13.27 18.53 -3.85
N ILE A 135 12.73 17.99 -2.75
CA ILE A 135 12.69 18.66 -1.43
C ILE A 135 13.81 18.16 -0.49
N SER A 136 14.63 17.19 -0.92
CA SER A 136 15.84 16.78 -0.20
C SER A 136 17.09 17.13 -1.01
N ASP A 137 17.59 18.36 -0.84
CA ASP A 137 19.03 18.75 -0.86
C ASP A 137 19.17 20.29 -0.97
N SER A 138 19.00 21.03 0.14
CA SER A 138 19.50 22.41 0.29
C SER A 138 19.39 22.95 1.73
N ASP A 139 20.35 22.60 2.58
CA ASP A 139 20.69 23.40 3.77
C ASP A 139 21.63 24.55 3.33
N ASP A 140 21.08 25.63 2.75
CA ASP A 140 21.79 26.90 2.53
C ASP A 140 20.78 28.06 2.57
N GLU A 141 20.99 29.03 3.47
CA GLU A 141 20.07 30.16 3.67
C GLU A 141 20.37 31.38 2.79
N ASN A 142 19.29 32.11 2.42
CA ASN A 142 19.22 33.52 1.98
C ASN A 142 19.67 33.88 0.53
N GLU A 143 18.69 34.16 -0.35
CA GLU A 143 18.39 35.55 -0.81
C GLU A 143 16.97 35.67 -1.46
N ILE A 144 16.53 36.90 -1.77
CA ILE A 144 15.15 37.29 -2.19
C ILE A 144 15.23 38.24 -3.42
N ILE A 145 14.23 38.51 -4.28
CA ILE A 145 12.83 39.00 -4.10
C ILE A 145 11.96 38.63 -5.35
N ASP A 146 10.68 38.25 -5.19
CA ASP A 146 9.45 39.04 -5.47
C ASP A 146 9.25 39.65 -6.89
N VAL A 147 8.13 39.28 -7.56
CA VAL A 147 7.22 40.22 -8.28
C VAL A 147 5.77 39.68 -8.24
N THR A 148 4.80 40.57 -8.01
CA THR A 148 3.37 40.32 -7.78
C THR A 148 2.44 40.38 -9.02
N GLY A 149 1.28 39.72 -8.91
CA GLY A 149 0.02 40.06 -9.64
C GLY A 149 -0.34 39.24 -10.89
N THR A 150 -1.61 39.04 -11.28
CA THR A 150 -2.92 39.36 -10.66
C THR A 150 -4.08 38.54 -11.28
N GLN A 151 -4.92 37.94 -10.43
CA GLN A 151 -6.40 37.90 -10.46
C GLN A 151 -7.23 37.38 -11.68
N GLY A 152 -8.21 36.49 -11.39
CA GLY A 152 -9.43 36.23 -12.19
C GLY A 152 -9.48 34.85 -12.86
N THR A 153 -10.58 34.08 -12.85
CA THR A 153 -11.94 34.26 -12.32
C THR A 153 -12.55 32.91 -11.89
N ARG A 154 -13.59 32.95 -11.04
CA ARG A 154 -14.41 31.77 -10.69
C ARG A 154 -15.44 31.52 -11.80
N GLU A 155 -15.60 30.28 -12.23
CA GLU A 155 -16.92 29.68 -12.47
C GLU A 155 -16.90 28.22 -11.96
N ASN A 156 -18.05 27.77 -11.46
CA ASN A 156 -18.22 26.50 -10.77
C ASN A 156 -19.48 25.84 -11.35
N ASP A 157 -19.35 24.69 -12.00
CA ASP A 157 -20.52 23.90 -12.41
C ASP A 157 -20.28 22.39 -12.27
N GLN A 158 -21.33 21.69 -11.86
CA GLN A 158 -21.31 20.29 -11.46
C GLN A 158 -21.78 19.40 -12.61
N SER A 159 -20.95 18.45 -13.05
CA SER A 159 -21.44 17.16 -13.59
C SER A 159 -20.31 16.16 -13.83
N VAL A 160 -19.69 15.67 -12.75
CA VAL A 160 -18.82 14.48 -12.84
C VAL A 160 -19.68 13.26 -13.17
N LYS A 161 -19.76 12.93 -14.47
CA LYS A 161 -20.34 11.66 -14.94
C LYS A 161 -19.44 10.52 -14.46
N LYS A 162 -19.74 9.94 -13.29
CA LYS A 162 -19.09 8.72 -12.77
C LYS A 162 -19.04 7.68 -13.90
N ARG A 163 -17.87 7.09 -14.14
CA ARG A 163 -17.70 6.12 -15.23
C ARG A 163 -18.39 4.81 -14.82
N PRO A 164 -18.88 3.98 -15.76
CA PRO A 164 -19.65 2.78 -15.43
C PRO A 164 -18.95 1.83 -14.44
N ARG A 165 -17.62 1.75 -14.47
CA ARG A 165 -16.80 0.93 -13.56
C ARG A 165 -16.71 1.49 -12.14
N ASP A 166 -16.76 2.82 -11.98
CA ASP A 166 -16.70 3.48 -10.68
C ASP A 166 -17.97 3.16 -9.85
N ILE A 167 -19.09 2.81 -10.51
CA ILE A 167 -20.36 2.40 -9.88
C ILE A 167 -20.29 0.94 -9.38
N GLU A 168 -19.45 0.10 -9.99
CA GLU A 168 -19.34 -1.33 -9.66
C GLU A 168 -18.51 -1.55 -8.39
N PHE A 169 -17.43 -0.79 -8.21
CA PHE A 169 -16.61 -0.82 -6.98
C PHE A 169 -17.38 -0.31 -5.73
N GLU A 170 -18.16 0.76 -5.85
CA GLU A 170 -18.98 1.32 -4.76
C GLU A 170 -20.02 0.31 -4.25
N LYS A 171 -20.58 -0.51 -5.15
CA LYS A 171 -21.46 -1.64 -4.78
C LYS A 171 -20.71 -2.71 -3.99
N ILE A 172 -19.51 -3.09 -4.45
CA ILE A 172 -18.69 -4.09 -3.74
C ILE A 172 -18.32 -3.61 -2.33
N LEU A 173 -17.99 -2.33 -2.15
CA LEU A 173 -17.67 -1.76 -0.84
C LEU A 173 -18.89 -1.74 0.09
N THR A 174 -20.06 -1.33 -0.43
CA THR A 174 -21.31 -1.33 0.36
C THR A 174 -21.79 -2.74 0.71
N ASP A 175 -21.63 -3.73 -0.18
CA ASP A 175 -21.90 -5.15 0.12
C ASP A 175 -20.99 -5.70 1.22
N VAL A 176 -19.69 -5.35 1.21
CA VAL A 176 -18.73 -5.76 2.25
C VAL A 176 -19.05 -5.16 3.62
N ASP A 177 -19.56 -3.93 3.69
CA ASP A 177 -20.00 -3.33 4.96
C ASP A 177 -21.35 -3.89 5.43
N ALA A 178 -22.28 -4.21 4.51
CA ALA A 178 -23.53 -4.90 4.85
C ALA A 178 -23.28 -6.31 5.44
N ILE A 179 -22.30 -7.05 4.91
CA ILE A 179 -21.90 -8.37 5.45
C ILE A 179 -21.41 -8.23 6.90
N LYS A 180 -20.60 -7.23 7.23
CA LYS A 180 -20.11 -7.00 8.61
C LYS A 180 -21.24 -6.66 9.59
N VAL A 181 -22.28 -5.95 9.14
CA VAL A 181 -23.46 -5.66 9.97
C VAL A 181 -24.21 -6.94 10.29
N LEU A 182 -24.44 -7.80 9.28
CA LEU A 182 -25.10 -9.09 9.48
C LEU A 182 -24.29 -10.05 10.39
N GLU A 183 -22.97 -10.10 10.23
CA GLU A 183 -22.09 -10.88 11.12
C GLU A 183 -22.10 -10.37 12.57
N ALA A 184 -22.26 -9.06 12.78
CA ALA A 184 -22.36 -8.45 14.12
C ALA A 184 -23.71 -8.74 14.79
N GLU A 185 -24.81 -8.64 14.04
CA GLU A 185 -26.17 -8.95 14.53
C GLU A 185 -26.29 -10.44 14.92
N GLU A 186 -25.71 -11.36 14.13
CA GLU A 186 -25.69 -12.80 14.47
C GLU A 186 -24.82 -13.13 15.70
N GLU A 187 -23.86 -12.26 16.08
CA GLU A 187 -23.07 -12.42 17.31
C GLU A 187 -23.81 -11.89 18.56
N GLU A 188 -24.63 -10.84 18.42
CA GLU A 188 -25.47 -10.36 19.53
C GLU A 188 -26.58 -11.36 19.90
N ASP A 189 -27.27 -11.95 18.94
CA ASP A 189 -28.27 -13.01 19.21
C ASP A 189 -27.66 -14.20 19.97
N LYS A 190 -26.42 -14.59 19.62
CA LYS A 190 -25.69 -15.64 20.35
C LYS A 190 -25.29 -15.24 21.77
N ARG A 191 -25.15 -13.94 22.08
CA ARG A 191 -25.00 -13.45 23.46
C ARG A 191 -26.32 -13.52 24.22
N VAL A 192 -27.45 -13.22 23.60
CA VAL A 192 -28.79 -13.30 24.23
C VAL A 192 -29.11 -14.74 24.69
N PHE A 193 -28.78 -15.76 23.89
CA PHE A 193 -29.02 -17.15 24.27
C PHE A 193 -28.13 -17.70 25.41
N ARG A 194 -26.97 -17.08 25.70
CA ARG A 194 -26.12 -17.44 26.86
C ARG A 194 -26.58 -16.83 28.19
N GLY A 195 -27.63 -16.02 28.19
CA GLY A 195 -28.14 -15.32 29.38
C GLY A 195 -29.32 -16.00 30.10
N LYS A 196 -29.71 -17.23 29.75
CA LYS A 196 -30.93 -17.89 30.23
C LYS A 196 -30.68 -19.24 30.95
N ASP A 197 -29.78 -19.22 31.93
CA ASP A 197 -29.64 -20.29 32.93
C ASP A 197 -30.30 -19.89 34.27
N PHE A 198 -31.63 -19.97 34.35
CA PHE A 198 -32.46 -19.94 35.57
C PHE A 198 -33.87 -20.47 35.20
N PHE A 199 -34.45 -21.53 35.76
CA PHE A 199 -34.09 -22.44 36.87
C PHE A 199 -34.47 -23.88 36.49
#